data_AF-A0A554GRM9-F1
#
_entry.id   AF-A0A554GRM9-F1
#
_cell.length_a   1.000
_cell.length_b   1.000
_cell.length_c   1.000
_cell.angle_alpha   90.00
_cell.angle_beta   90.00
_cell.angle_gamma   90.00
#
_symmetry.space_group_name_H-M   'P 1'
#
loop_
_entity.id
_entity.type
_entity.pdbx_description
1 polymer ?
#
loop_
_entity_poly.entity_id
_entity_poly.type
_entity_poly.pdbx_seq_one_letter_code
_entity_poly.pdbx_strand_id
1 'polypeptide(L)'
;MREASEIPDTEAPSFSTEIEIDGLCFRVHLGGPTGPLELETTAGEHFRLRPWGFDAHLRALDQHTRVDAAGRTFDSEGFARDVLRDSGVPESKFDELAPLALWWASGGARSGPVPARLRPWTYSERSRALEESVVSRPDGTRELSLDRYLRAMLQASVVTLEPPGATLSALDGPSTAALLEEVVALNQGGERVEDQTVKSAGREARALAQITLRLCKALGWTPSQVWATPAAEVDRLLALLQLTEPPTPAPAPAPVSRRPRLSDFPDAVVIQVEDR
;
A
#
# COMPACT_ATOMS: atom_id res chain seq x y z
N MET A 1 -63.92 -1.81 -3.99
CA MET A 1 -63.18 -0.56 -4.29
C MET A 1 -62.34 -0.19 -3.09
N ARG A 2 -61.04 -0.50 -3.14
CA ARG A 2 -60.02 0.11 -2.29
C ARG A 2 -58.92 0.55 -3.26
N GLU A 3 -58.77 1.87 -3.39
CA GLU A 3 -57.70 2.50 -4.15
C GLU A 3 -56.36 2.13 -3.51
N ALA A 4 -55.45 1.61 -4.32
CA ALA A 4 -54.05 1.52 -3.97
C ALA A 4 -53.43 2.89 -4.24
N SER A 5 -53.04 3.61 -3.20
CA SER A 5 -52.18 4.78 -3.33
C SER A 5 -50.81 4.34 -3.84
N GLU A 6 -50.51 4.72 -5.07
CA GLU A 6 -49.13 4.78 -5.56
C GLU A 6 -48.34 5.76 -4.67
N ILE A 7 -47.34 5.23 -3.99
CA ILE A 7 -46.31 6.03 -3.34
C ILE A 7 -45.42 6.53 -4.48
N PRO A 8 -45.25 7.85 -4.68
CA PRO A 8 -44.34 8.34 -5.70
C PRO A 8 -42.91 7.92 -5.32
N ASP A 9 -42.28 7.17 -6.22
CA ASP A 9 -40.84 6.94 -6.21
C ASP A 9 -40.16 8.30 -6.12
N THR A 10 -39.56 8.57 -4.96
CA THR A 10 -38.78 9.78 -4.74
C THR A 10 -37.47 9.57 -5.51
N GLU A 11 -37.43 10.01 -6.77
CA GLU A 11 -36.21 10.09 -7.57
C GLU A 11 -35.15 10.81 -6.74
N ALA A 12 -34.10 10.07 -6.35
CA ALA A 12 -32.90 10.68 -5.81
C ALA A 12 -32.38 11.69 -6.86
N PRO A 13 -31.90 12.88 -6.44
CA PRO A 13 -31.45 13.89 -7.38
C PRO A 13 -30.33 13.32 -8.26
N SER A 14 -30.63 13.13 -9.54
CA SER A 14 -29.64 12.76 -10.55
C SER A 14 -28.85 14.00 -10.92
N PHE A 15 -27.55 13.99 -10.61
CA PHE A 15 -26.65 15.05 -11.02
C PHE A 15 -26.04 14.67 -12.37
N SER A 16 -26.28 15.52 -13.38
CA SER A 16 -25.56 15.45 -14.65
C SER A 16 -24.34 16.35 -14.59
N THR A 17 -23.23 15.87 -15.13
CA THR A 17 -21.98 16.63 -15.22
C THR A 17 -21.32 16.35 -16.56
N GLU A 18 -20.80 17.40 -17.18
CA GLU A 18 -19.97 17.28 -18.38
C GLU A 18 -18.51 17.17 -17.96
N ILE A 19 -17.83 16.17 -18.49
CA ILE A 19 -16.41 15.92 -18.24
C ILE A 19 -15.67 15.82 -19.56
N GLU A 20 -14.46 16.34 -19.59
CA GLU A 20 -13.52 16.18 -20.70
C GLU A 20 -12.36 15.29 -20.24
N ILE A 21 -12.14 14.18 -20.94
CA ILE A 21 -11.08 13.22 -20.65
C ILE A 21 -10.36 12.94 -21.97
N ASP A 22 -9.06 13.20 -22.02
CA ASP A 22 -8.23 12.98 -23.22
C ASP A 22 -8.80 13.62 -24.50
N GLY A 23 -9.44 14.80 -24.36
CA GLY A 23 -10.06 15.55 -25.46
C GLY A 23 -11.43 15.00 -25.91
N LEU A 24 -11.98 14.00 -25.21
CA LEU A 24 -13.33 13.48 -25.42
C LEU A 24 -14.27 14.05 -24.36
N CYS A 25 -15.43 14.57 -24.80
CA CYS A 25 -16.45 15.06 -23.89
C CYS A 25 -17.49 13.97 -23.61
N PHE A 26 -17.81 13.77 -22.34
CA PHE A 26 -18.86 12.87 -21.90
C PHE A 26 -19.83 13.64 -21.00
N ARG A 27 -21.12 13.40 -21.17
CA ARG A 27 -22.12 13.80 -20.18
C ARG A 27 -22.43 12.59 -19.32
N VAL A 28 -22.08 12.65 -18.04
CA VAL A 28 -22.26 11.56 -17.09
C VAL A 28 -23.39 11.88 -16.11
N HIS A 29 -24.20 10.88 -15.83
CA HIS A 29 -25.30 10.90 -14.87
C HIS A 29 -25.00 9.88 -13.78
N LEU A 30 -24.84 10.38 -12.55
CA LEU A 30 -24.48 9.56 -11.41
C LEU A 30 -25.74 9.15 -10.65
N GLY A 31 -26.08 7.85 -10.69
CA GLY A 31 -27.24 7.28 -10.00
C GLY A 31 -27.10 7.16 -8.47
N GLY A 32 -26.23 7.96 -7.84
CA GLY A 32 -25.85 7.85 -6.42
C GLY A 32 -24.57 7.02 -6.20
N PRO A 33 -24.12 6.86 -4.93
CA PRO A 33 -22.79 6.33 -4.59
C PRO A 33 -22.52 4.88 -5.01
N THR A 34 -23.57 4.09 -5.24
CA THR A 34 -23.49 2.70 -5.69
C THR A 34 -24.37 2.47 -6.93
N GLY A 35 -24.84 3.55 -7.54
CA GLY A 35 -25.73 3.51 -8.69
C GLY A 35 -24.96 3.18 -9.98
N PRO A 36 -25.67 2.75 -11.03
CA PRO A 36 -25.07 2.62 -12.35
C PRO A 36 -24.56 3.99 -12.85
N LEU A 37 -23.48 3.96 -13.62
CA LEU A 37 -22.99 5.14 -14.34
C LEU A 37 -23.70 5.21 -15.68
N GLU A 38 -24.53 6.23 -15.87
CA GLU A 38 -25.15 6.52 -17.16
C GLU A 38 -24.31 7.58 -17.87
N LEU A 39 -24.07 7.40 -19.16
CA LEU A 39 -23.25 8.31 -19.95
C LEU A 39 -23.86 8.55 -21.33
N GLU A 40 -23.64 9.76 -21.84
CA GLU A 40 -23.93 10.19 -23.20
C GLU A 40 -22.61 10.64 -23.87
N THR A 41 -22.32 10.09 -25.05
CA THR A 41 -21.13 10.45 -25.84
C THR A 41 -21.41 11.69 -26.70
N THR A 42 -20.38 12.33 -27.25
CA THR A 42 -20.55 13.44 -28.21
C THR A 42 -21.34 13.05 -29.47
N ALA A 43 -21.40 11.76 -29.80
CA ALA A 43 -22.21 11.24 -30.89
C ALA A 43 -23.70 11.08 -30.52
N GLY A 44 -24.09 11.38 -29.28
CA GLY A 44 -25.45 11.22 -28.75
C GLY A 44 -25.80 9.79 -28.36
N GLU A 45 -24.82 8.88 -28.31
CA GLU A 45 -25.04 7.51 -27.87
C GLU A 45 -25.13 7.45 -26.35
N HIS A 46 -26.10 6.70 -25.85
CA HIS A 46 -26.37 6.58 -24.42
C HIS A 46 -26.03 5.17 -23.93
N PHE A 47 -25.26 5.08 -22.85
CA PHE A 47 -24.89 3.81 -22.23
C PHE A 47 -25.19 3.84 -20.74
N ARG A 48 -25.64 2.69 -20.21
CA ARG A 48 -25.82 2.47 -18.77
C ARG A 48 -24.86 1.39 -18.34
N LEU A 49 -23.79 1.78 -17.67
CA LEU A 49 -22.75 0.89 -17.18
C LEU A 49 -23.24 0.16 -15.93
N ARG A 50 -23.13 -1.17 -15.95
CA ARG A 50 -23.34 -1.99 -14.75
C ARG A 50 -22.31 -1.67 -13.67
N PRO A 51 -22.66 -1.78 -12.38
CA PRO A 51 -21.72 -1.48 -11.29
C PRO A 51 -20.42 -2.27 -11.39
N TRP A 52 -19.30 -1.56 -11.31
CA TRP A 52 -17.97 -2.13 -11.16
C TRP A 52 -17.69 -2.32 -9.67
N GLY A 53 -17.49 -3.55 -9.20
CA GLY A 53 -17.41 -3.88 -7.77
C GLY A 53 -15.98 -4.05 -7.23
N PHE A 54 -15.86 -4.07 -5.90
CA PHE A 54 -14.62 -4.30 -5.14
C PHE A 54 -13.77 -5.48 -5.66
N ASP A 55 -14.36 -6.68 -5.77
CA ASP A 55 -13.62 -7.89 -6.19
C ASP A 55 -13.19 -7.83 -7.66
N ALA A 56 -13.96 -7.16 -8.52
CA ALA A 56 -13.58 -6.95 -9.91
C ALA A 56 -12.40 -5.96 -9.99
N HIS A 57 -12.46 -4.88 -9.22
CA HIS A 57 -11.41 -3.87 -9.15
C HIS A 57 -10.07 -4.45 -8.69
N LEU A 58 -10.04 -5.21 -7.58
CA LEU A 58 -8.78 -5.79 -7.09
C LEU A 58 -8.20 -6.84 -8.05
N ARG A 59 -9.03 -7.68 -8.67
CA ARG A 59 -8.57 -8.65 -9.67
C ARG A 59 -8.01 -7.98 -10.93
N ALA A 60 -8.66 -6.92 -11.41
CA ALA A 60 -8.16 -6.18 -12.57
C ALA A 60 -6.81 -5.51 -12.24
N LEU A 61 -6.64 -4.95 -11.04
CA LEU A 61 -5.34 -4.42 -10.60
C LEU A 61 -4.26 -5.51 -10.56
N ASP A 62 -4.57 -6.69 -10.02
CA ASP A 62 -3.68 -7.85 -9.98
C ASP A 62 -3.24 -8.32 -11.38
N GLN A 63 -4.19 -8.39 -12.30
CA GLN A 63 -3.95 -8.86 -13.66
C GLN A 63 -3.15 -7.87 -14.52
N HIS A 64 -3.39 -6.56 -14.35
CA HIS A 64 -2.84 -5.51 -15.22
C HIS A 64 -1.66 -4.75 -14.59
N THR A 65 -1.27 -5.08 -13.36
CA THR A 65 -0.06 -4.54 -12.73
C THR A 65 1.01 -5.62 -12.68
N ARG A 66 2.20 -5.30 -13.18
CA ARG A 66 3.38 -6.16 -12.99
C ARG A 66 4.46 -5.39 -12.25
N VAL A 67 5.10 -6.10 -11.33
CA VAL A 67 6.27 -5.62 -10.61
C VAL A 67 7.40 -6.60 -10.90
N ASP A 68 8.42 -6.12 -11.58
CA ASP A 68 9.62 -6.90 -11.92
C ASP A 68 10.89 -6.15 -11.51
N ALA A 69 12.05 -6.70 -11.87
CA ALA A 69 13.34 -6.10 -11.56
C ALA A 69 13.58 -4.75 -12.28
N ALA A 70 12.89 -4.50 -13.40
CA ALA A 70 12.98 -3.26 -14.17
C ALA A 70 12.03 -2.18 -13.65
N GLY A 71 11.03 -2.54 -12.85
CA GLY A 71 10.18 -1.62 -12.12
C GLY A 71 8.72 -2.06 -12.10
N ARG A 72 7.83 -1.07 -12.12
CA ARG A 72 6.38 -1.29 -12.16
C ARG A 72 5.85 -0.92 -13.52
N THR A 73 5.16 -1.85 -14.19
CA THR A 73 4.41 -1.59 -15.41
C THR A 73 2.91 -1.75 -15.14
N PHE A 74 2.11 -0.90 -15.78
CA PHE A 74 0.65 -0.96 -15.68
C PHE A 74 0.05 -0.98 -17.08
N ASP A 75 -0.73 -2.01 -17.38
CA ASP A 75 -1.48 -2.17 -18.62
C ASP A 75 -2.83 -1.46 -18.51
N SER A 76 -2.83 -0.15 -18.75
CA SER A 76 -4.04 0.67 -18.69
C SER A 76 -5.10 0.26 -19.70
N GLU A 77 -4.69 -0.23 -20.88
CA GLU A 77 -5.59 -0.63 -21.96
C GLU A 77 -6.34 -1.91 -21.59
N GLY A 78 -5.63 -2.93 -21.11
CA GLY A 78 -6.25 -4.14 -20.58
C GLY A 78 -7.14 -3.86 -19.37
N PHE A 79 -6.69 -3.01 -18.44
CA PHE A 79 -7.49 -2.63 -17.28
C PHE A 79 -8.80 -1.92 -17.68
N ALA A 80 -8.74 -0.98 -18.63
CA ALA A 80 -9.93 -0.30 -19.14
C ALA A 80 -10.92 -1.28 -19.79
N ARG A 81 -10.41 -2.26 -20.56
CA ARG A 81 -11.25 -3.31 -21.15
C ARG A 81 -11.89 -4.20 -20.09
N ASP A 82 -11.18 -4.53 -19.01
CA ASP A 82 -11.74 -5.31 -17.90
C ASP A 82 -12.86 -4.54 -17.18
N VAL A 83 -12.70 -3.23 -16.98
CA VAL A 83 -13.76 -2.35 -16.42
C VAL A 83 -15.00 -2.34 -17.33
N LEU A 84 -14.81 -2.33 -18.65
CA LEU A 84 -15.92 -2.28 -19.61
C LEU A 84 -16.55 -3.65 -19.92
N ARG A 85 -15.82 -4.76 -19.78
CA ARG A 85 -16.24 -6.10 -20.23
C ARG A 85 -17.63 -6.50 -19.74
N ASP A 86 -17.89 -6.29 -18.46
CA ASP A 86 -19.16 -6.67 -17.82
C ASP A 86 -20.11 -5.49 -17.64
N SER A 87 -19.78 -4.32 -18.21
CA SER A 87 -20.55 -3.08 -18.04
C SER A 87 -21.82 -3.02 -18.91
N GLY A 88 -21.94 -3.88 -19.92
CA GLY A 88 -23.04 -3.87 -20.89
C GLY A 88 -22.78 -3.02 -22.15
N VAL A 89 -21.58 -2.43 -22.26
CA VAL A 89 -21.12 -1.73 -23.46
C VAL A 89 -20.69 -2.72 -24.55
N PRO A 90 -21.01 -2.48 -25.83
CA PRO A 90 -20.49 -3.28 -26.94
C PRO A 90 -18.96 -3.20 -27.05
N GLU A 91 -18.27 -4.32 -27.32
CA GLU A 91 -16.81 -4.35 -27.44
C GLU A 91 -16.26 -3.38 -28.50
N SER A 92 -17.04 -3.09 -29.56
CA SER A 92 -16.70 -2.10 -30.58
C SER A 92 -16.55 -0.68 -30.05
N LYS A 93 -17.00 -0.40 -28.82
CA LYS A 93 -16.91 0.89 -28.15
C LYS A 93 -15.82 0.93 -27.07
N PHE A 94 -15.07 -0.15 -26.85
CA PHE A 94 -14.10 -0.20 -25.76
C PHE A 94 -12.97 0.80 -25.92
N ASP A 95 -12.43 0.94 -27.13
CA ASP A 95 -11.32 1.88 -27.36
C ASP A 95 -11.78 3.34 -27.23
N GLU A 96 -13.02 3.65 -27.65
CA GLU A 96 -13.64 4.98 -27.48
C GLU A 96 -13.89 5.32 -26.01
N LEU A 97 -14.37 4.35 -25.23
CA LEU A 97 -14.76 4.54 -23.82
C LEU A 97 -13.63 4.24 -22.83
N ALA A 98 -12.44 3.85 -23.29
CA ALA A 98 -11.31 3.50 -22.43
C ALA A 98 -10.89 4.65 -21.49
N PRO A 99 -10.76 5.92 -21.93
CA PRO A 99 -10.43 7.03 -21.04
C PRO A 99 -11.47 7.22 -19.93
N LEU A 100 -12.75 7.10 -20.27
CA LEU A 100 -13.85 7.18 -19.32
C LEU A 100 -13.82 6.03 -18.31
N ALA A 101 -13.53 4.81 -18.76
CA ALA A 101 -13.40 3.64 -17.91
C ALA A 101 -12.27 3.81 -16.88
N LEU A 102 -11.12 4.34 -17.30
CA LEU A 102 -9.99 4.64 -16.41
C LEU A 102 -10.35 5.71 -15.39
N TRP A 103 -10.91 6.83 -15.85
CA TRP A 103 -11.37 7.91 -14.97
C TRP A 103 -12.38 7.41 -13.93
N TRP A 104 -13.34 6.59 -14.36
CA TRP A 104 -14.35 6.04 -13.46
C TRP A 104 -13.71 5.12 -12.43
N ALA A 105 -12.90 4.14 -12.88
CA ALA A 105 -12.27 3.16 -12.01
C ALA A 105 -11.24 3.78 -11.05
N SER A 106 -10.65 4.93 -11.37
CA SER A 106 -9.74 5.66 -10.48
C SER A 106 -10.46 6.58 -9.48
N GLY A 107 -11.79 6.52 -9.38
CA GLY A 107 -12.55 7.32 -8.41
C GLY A 107 -13.12 8.64 -8.96
N GLY A 108 -13.00 8.92 -10.26
CA GLY A 108 -13.43 10.19 -10.86
C GLY A 108 -14.93 10.50 -10.68
N ALA A 109 -15.77 9.48 -10.55
CA ALA A 109 -17.20 9.61 -10.30
C ALA A 109 -17.57 9.89 -8.82
N ARG A 110 -16.60 9.87 -7.91
CA ARG A 110 -16.86 10.10 -6.48
C ARG A 110 -16.64 11.54 -6.08
N SER A 111 -17.54 12.02 -5.21
CA SER A 111 -17.38 13.28 -4.49
C SER A 111 -17.08 12.98 -3.02
N GLY A 112 -15.81 13.13 -2.63
CA GLY A 112 -15.38 13.12 -1.24
C GLY A 112 -14.88 11.79 -0.69
N PRO A 113 -14.37 11.81 0.55
CA PRO A 113 -13.68 10.69 1.17
C PRO A 113 -14.61 9.49 1.37
N VAL A 114 -14.02 8.31 1.47
CA VAL A 114 -14.77 7.11 1.83
C VAL A 114 -15.08 7.20 3.32
N PRO A 115 -16.35 7.06 3.75
CA PRO A 115 -16.70 7.21 5.16
C PRO A 115 -16.26 5.95 5.93
N ALA A 116 -14.97 5.92 6.26
CA ALA A 116 -14.29 4.83 6.91
C ALA A 116 -13.43 5.36 8.06
N ARG A 117 -13.37 4.61 9.15
CA ARG A 117 -12.38 4.84 10.20
C ARG A 117 -11.16 4.00 9.90
N LEU A 118 -10.02 4.64 9.69
CA LEU A 118 -8.77 3.96 9.35
C LEU A 118 -7.78 3.94 10.50
N ARG A 119 -6.88 2.96 10.47
CA ARG A 119 -5.66 2.90 11.27
C ARG A 119 -4.49 2.45 10.40
N PRO A 120 -3.25 2.84 10.72
CA PRO A 120 -2.10 2.19 10.12
C PRO A 120 -2.06 0.71 10.53
N TRP A 121 -1.61 -0.14 9.61
CA TRP A 121 -1.29 -1.52 9.95
C TRP A 121 0.07 -1.61 10.66
N THR A 122 0.23 -2.65 11.47
CA THR A 122 1.49 -2.96 12.14
C THR A 122 2.48 -3.61 11.18
N TYR A 123 3.77 -3.58 11.54
CA TYR A 123 4.80 -4.31 10.78
C TYR A 123 4.51 -5.81 10.69
N SER A 124 3.99 -6.43 11.77
CA SER A 124 3.60 -7.83 11.81
C SER A 124 2.45 -8.15 10.84
N GLU A 125 1.44 -7.28 10.76
CA GLU A 125 0.33 -7.44 9.82
C GLU A 125 0.80 -7.30 8.37
N ARG A 126 1.64 -6.31 8.08
CA ARG A 126 2.26 -6.13 6.75
C ARG A 126 3.10 -7.33 6.34
N SER A 127 3.91 -7.87 7.25
CA SER A 127 4.80 -9.01 6.97
C SER A 127 3.98 -10.27 6.68
N ARG A 128 2.93 -10.52 7.47
CA ARG A 128 1.99 -11.63 7.24
C ARG A 128 1.26 -11.48 5.90
N ALA A 129 0.73 -10.29 5.62
CA ALA A 129 0.05 -10.00 4.36
C ALA A 129 0.96 -10.27 3.15
N LEU A 130 2.24 -9.87 3.24
CA LEU A 130 3.22 -10.14 2.18
C LEU A 130 3.45 -11.64 1.99
N GLU A 131 3.68 -12.38 3.08
CA GLU A 131 3.94 -13.82 3.03
C GLU A 131 2.76 -14.59 2.43
N GLU A 132 1.53 -14.29 2.85
CA GLU A 132 0.30 -14.95 2.38
C GLU A 132 -0.08 -14.58 0.94
N SER A 133 0.45 -13.46 0.44
CA SER A 133 0.19 -12.97 -0.92
C SER A 133 1.17 -13.49 -1.95
N VAL A 134 2.28 -14.12 -1.54
CA VAL A 134 3.22 -14.73 -2.49
C VAL A 134 2.71 -16.11 -2.92
N VAL A 135 2.42 -16.24 -4.22
CA VAL A 135 1.97 -17.48 -4.84
C VAL A 135 3.15 -18.12 -5.58
N SER A 136 3.31 -19.44 -5.43
CA SER A 136 4.27 -20.20 -6.22
C SER A 136 3.60 -20.66 -7.50
N ARG A 137 4.17 -20.31 -8.64
CA ARG A 137 3.74 -20.77 -9.96
C ARG A 137 4.29 -22.17 -10.25
N PRO A 138 3.69 -22.91 -11.20
CA PRO A 138 4.15 -24.26 -11.57
C PRO A 138 5.61 -24.34 -12.05
N ASP A 139 6.15 -23.24 -12.58
CA ASP A 139 7.54 -23.10 -13.02
C ASP A 139 8.53 -22.84 -11.87
N GLY A 140 8.05 -22.81 -10.62
CA GLY A 140 8.84 -22.52 -9.42
C GLY A 140 9.07 -21.04 -9.17
N THR A 141 8.57 -20.15 -10.04
CA THR A 141 8.64 -18.70 -9.79
C THR A 141 7.69 -18.29 -8.68
N ARG A 142 8.09 -17.28 -7.92
CA ARG A 142 7.27 -16.67 -6.87
C ARG A 142 6.76 -15.34 -7.38
N GLU A 143 5.45 -15.16 -7.31
CA GLU A 143 4.79 -13.93 -7.72
C GLU A 143 3.96 -13.38 -6.58
N LEU A 144 3.96 -12.06 -6.45
CA LEU A 144 3.07 -11.37 -5.51
C LEU A 144 1.69 -11.23 -6.14
N SER A 145 0.66 -11.79 -5.49
CA SER A 145 -0.72 -11.44 -5.77
C SER A 145 -1.05 -10.10 -5.12
N LEU A 146 -1.20 -9.09 -5.96
CA LEU A 146 -1.61 -7.75 -5.57
C LEU A 146 -3.05 -7.74 -5.01
N ASP A 147 -3.98 -8.53 -5.54
CA ASP A 147 -5.35 -8.65 -5.00
C ASP A 147 -5.29 -9.09 -3.52
N ARG A 148 -4.59 -10.20 -3.22
CA ARG A 148 -4.44 -10.69 -1.85
C ARG A 148 -3.78 -9.66 -0.94
N TYR A 149 -2.73 -9.01 -1.43
CA TYR A 149 -1.96 -8.05 -0.65
C TYR A 149 -2.78 -6.79 -0.32
N LEU A 150 -3.44 -6.21 -1.32
CA LEU A 150 -4.29 -5.03 -1.14
C LEU A 150 -5.51 -5.33 -0.28
N ARG A 151 -6.11 -6.52 -0.46
CA ARG A 151 -7.22 -6.97 0.39
C ARG A 151 -6.79 -7.11 1.85
N ALA A 152 -5.64 -7.72 2.12
CA ALA A 152 -5.11 -7.83 3.48
C ALA A 152 -4.77 -6.45 4.07
N MET A 153 -4.24 -5.53 3.26
CA MET A 153 -3.98 -4.14 3.68
C MET A 153 -5.26 -3.41 4.09
N LEU A 154 -6.30 -3.50 3.26
CA LEU A 154 -7.61 -2.91 3.57
C LEU A 154 -8.23 -3.53 4.82
N GLN A 155 -8.20 -4.86 4.93
CA GLN A 155 -8.72 -5.58 6.10
C GLN A 155 -8.00 -5.21 7.40
N ALA A 156 -6.68 -4.99 7.35
CA ALA A 156 -5.91 -4.56 8.51
C ALA A 156 -6.16 -3.08 8.85
N SER A 157 -6.35 -2.23 7.84
CA SER A 157 -6.39 -0.78 8.02
C SER A 157 -7.78 -0.22 8.30
N VAL A 158 -8.84 -0.88 7.82
CA VAL A 158 -10.23 -0.44 8.02
C VAL A 158 -10.75 -0.93 9.37
N VAL A 159 -11.04 0.01 10.27
CA VAL A 159 -11.60 -0.26 11.60
C VAL A 159 -13.12 -0.35 11.52
N THR A 160 -13.77 0.59 10.83
CA THR A 160 -15.21 0.60 10.57
C THR A 160 -15.51 1.22 9.20
N LEU A 161 -16.58 0.74 8.55
CA LEU A 161 -17.19 1.38 7.38
C LEU A 161 -18.56 1.93 7.78
N GLU A 162 -18.95 3.05 7.19
CA GLU A 162 -20.30 3.58 7.28
C GLU A 162 -21.11 3.26 6.02
N PRO A 163 -22.40 2.89 6.15
CA PRO A 163 -23.13 2.68 7.40
C PRO A 163 -22.67 1.43 8.16
N PRO A 164 -22.97 1.30 9.46
CA PRO A 164 -22.55 0.15 10.25
C PRO A 164 -23.07 -1.16 9.64
N GLY A 165 -22.17 -2.14 9.48
CA GLY A 165 -22.47 -3.42 8.82
C GLY A 165 -22.12 -3.46 7.33
N ALA A 166 -21.70 -2.34 6.73
CA ALA A 166 -21.10 -2.35 5.41
C ALA A 166 -19.81 -3.20 5.38
N THR A 167 -19.60 -3.91 4.27
CA THR A 167 -18.42 -4.75 4.05
C THR A 167 -17.60 -4.21 2.89
N LEU A 168 -16.29 -4.50 2.87
CA LEU A 168 -15.42 -4.11 1.75
C LEU A 168 -15.94 -4.63 0.40
N SER A 169 -16.48 -5.85 0.37
CA SER A 169 -17.07 -6.46 -0.83
C SER A 169 -18.30 -5.74 -1.38
N ALA A 170 -18.96 -4.90 -0.58
CA ALA A 170 -20.10 -4.10 -1.00
C ALA A 170 -19.69 -2.77 -1.63
N LEU A 171 -18.39 -2.40 -1.58
CA LEU A 171 -17.90 -1.19 -2.21
C LEU A 171 -17.89 -1.33 -3.74
N ASP A 172 -18.22 -0.25 -4.42
CA ASP A 172 -17.93 -0.12 -5.84
C ASP A 172 -16.42 0.12 -6.04
N GLY A 173 -15.95 -0.09 -7.26
CA GLY A 173 -14.54 0.09 -7.59
C GLY A 173 -14.05 1.53 -7.41
N PRO A 174 -14.81 2.59 -7.79
CA PRO A 174 -14.46 3.96 -7.45
C PRO A 174 -14.22 4.19 -5.94
N SER A 175 -15.08 3.67 -5.06
CA SER A 175 -14.88 3.74 -3.60
C SER A 175 -13.70 2.89 -3.15
N THR A 176 -13.49 1.75 -3.80
CA THR A 176 -12.34 0.89 -3.53
C THR A 176 -11.03 1.60 -3.84
N ALA A 177 -10.93 2.28 -4.99
CA ALA A 177 -9.77 3.06 -5.39
C ALA A 177 -9.48 4.20 -4.41
N ALA A 178 -10.50 4.98 -4.05
CA ALA A 178 -10.37 6.07 -3.08
C ALA A 178 -9.94 5.55 -1.69
N LEU A 179 -10.54 4.45 -1.22
CA LEU A 179 -10.16 3.83 0.06
C LEU A 179 -8.72 3.31 0.03
N LEU A 180 -8.29 2.72 -1.08
CA LEU A 180 -6.91 2.28 -1.28
C LEU A 180 -5.95 3.46 -1.22
N GLU A 181 -6.26 4.58 -1.87
CA GLU A 181 -5.45 5.79 -1.81
C GLU A 181 -5.30 6.30 -0.36
N GLU A 182 -6.40 6.40 0.38
CA GLU A 182 -6.39 6.81 1.79
C GLU A 182 -5.56 5.85 2.67
N VAL A 183 -5.74 4.54 2.50
CA VAL A 183 -5.02 3.52 3.26
C VAL A 183 -3.53 3.48 2.89
N VAL A 184 -3.19 3.68 1.62
CA VAL A 184 -1.80 3.76 1.16
C VAL A 184 -1.16 5.01 1.75
N ALA A 185 -1.80 6.18 1.66
CA ALA A 185 -1.30 7.42 2.24
C ALA A 185 -1.08 7.29 3.76
N LEU A 186 -2.00 6.63 4.48
CA LEU A 186 -1.89 6.38 5.91
C LEU A 186 -0.70 5.49 6.28
N ASN A 187 -0.35 4.54 5.43
CA ASN A 187 0.70 3.54 5.68
C ASN A 187 2.05 3.90 5.03
N GLN A 188 2.08 4.90 4.15
CA GLN A 188 3.30 5.55 3.73
C GLN A 188 3.78 6.44 4.89
N GLY A 189 4.73 5.93 5.66
CA GLY A 189 5.49 6.76 6.60
C GLY A 189 6.02 7.96 5.82
N GLY A 190 5.58 9.15 6.22
CA GLY A 190 5.77 10.38 5.45
C GLY A 190 7.20 10.54 4.95
N GLU A 191 7.37 11.22 3.83
CA GLU A 191 8.65 11.48 3.17
C GLU A 191 9.54 12.45 3.98
N ARG A 192 9.76 12.17 5.26
CA ARG A 192 10.73 12.90 6.05
C ARG A 192 12.10 12.65 5.45
N VAL A 193 12.91 13.70 5.40
CA VAL A 193 14.28 13.64 4.90
C VAL A 193 15.07 12.59 5.69
N GLU A 194 14.77 12.44 6.98
CA GLU A 194 15.34 11.44 7.87
C GLU A 194 15.00 10.00 7.44
N ASP A 195 13.74 9.74 7.05
CA ASP A 195 13.30 8.42 6.57
C ASP A 195 14.01 8.02 5.27
N GLN A 196 14.24 8.98 4.37
CA GLN A 196 15.01 8.76 3.15
C GLN A 196 16.51 8.60 3.45
N THR A 197 17.05 9.39 4.37
CA THR A 197 18.45 9.35 4.77
C THR A 197 18.80 8.00 5.39
N VAL A 198 17.97 7.46 6.29
CA VAL A 198 18.20 6.14 6.90
C VAL A 198 18.19 5.00 5.86
N LYS A 199 17.36 5.11 4.80
CA LYS A 199 17.30 4.10 3.71
C LYS A 199 18.53 4.08 2.81
N SER A 200 19.27 5.19 2.71
CA SER A 200 20.44 5.32 1.82
C SER A 200 21.68 4.50 2.22
N ALA A 201 21.68 3.89 3.42
CA ALA A 201 22.77 3.07 3.97
C ALA A 201 24.18 3.74 4.02
N GLY A 202 24.25 5.06 3.84
CA GLY A 202 25.50 5.84 3.87
C GLY A 202 26.04 6.14 5.28
N ARG A 203 27.14 6.89 5.35
CA ARG A 203 27.75 7.30 6.64
C ARG A 203 26.79 8.17 7.47
N GLU A 204 26.09 9.09 6.81
CA GLU A 204 25.09 9.96 7.41
C GLU A 204 23.89 9.16 7.94
N ALA A 205 23.42 8.17 7.17
CA ALA A 205 22.36 7.24 7.58
C ALA A 205 22.72 6.52 8.90
N ARG A 206 23.96 6.03 9.01
CA ARG A 206 24.43 5.35 10.23
C ARG A 206 24.52 6.30 11.42
N ALA A 207 25.03 7.51 11.23
CA ALA A 207 25.13 8.50 12.30
C ALA A 207 23.73 8.91 12.81
N LEU A 208 22.81 9.19 11.89
CA LEU A 208 21.42 9.51 12.22
C LEU A 208 20.74 8.35 12.94
N ALA A 209 20.89 7.11 12.46
CA ALA A 209 20.34 5.93 13.11
C ALA A 209 20.91 5.71 14.52
N GLN A 210 22.22 5.87 14.70
CA GLN A 210 22.87 5.74 16.00
C GLN A 210 22.36 6.77 17.01
N ILE A 211 22.29 8.05 16.63
CA ILE A 211 21.78 9.12 17.48
C ILE A 211 20.31 8.86 17.84
N THR A 212 19.49 8.54 16.82
CA THR A 212 18.06 8.27 16.99
C THR A 212 17.85 7.10 17.96
N LEU A 213 18.49 5.96 17.73
CA LEU A 213 18.34 4.78 18.58
C LEU A 213 18.87 5.00 20.00
N ARG A 214 19.94 5.78 20.17
CA ARG A 214 20.47 6.13 21.49
C ARG A 214 19.45 6.95 22.29
N LEU A 215 18.88 7.99 21.69
CA LEU A 215 17.87 8.83 22.34
C LEU A 215 16.58 8.06 22.62
N CYS A 216 16.12 7.24 21.66
CA CYS A 216 14.98 6.34 21.86
C CYS A 216 15.20 5.40 23.06
N LYS A 217 16.38 4.80 23.15
CA LYS A 217 16.74 3.89 24.26
C LYS A 217 16.80 4.61 25.60
N ALA A 218 17.37 5.81 25.65
CA ALA A 218 17.59 6.53 26.90
C ALA A 218 16.33 7.22 27.43
N LEU A 219 15.47 7.74 26.55
CA LEU A 219 14.33 8.58 26.91
C LEU A 219 12.97 7.87 26.74
N GLY A 220 12.95 6.66 26.17
CA GLY A 220 11.70 5.97 25.79
C GLY A 220 10.96 6.67 24.64
N TRP A 221 11.66 7.52 23.88
CA TRP A 221 11.09 8.26 22.78
C TRP A 221 10.98 7.41 21.52
N THR A 222 10.03 7.77 20.67
CA THR A 222 9.92 7.26 19.29
C THR A 222 10.88 8.02 18.35
N PRO A 223 11.29 7.43 17.22
CA PRO A 223 12.07 8.14 16.20
C PRO A 223 11.39 9.45 15.76
N SER A 224 10.07 9.44 15.61
CA SER A 224 9.29 10.62 15.23
C SER A 224 9.41 11.76 16.23
N GLN A 225 9.47 11.45 17.54
CA GLN A 225 9.69 12.45 18.59
C GLN A 225 11.12 13.00 18.54
N VAL A 226 12.12 12.14 18.32
CA VAL A 226 13.51 12.58 18.15
C VAL A 226 13.63 13.53 16.95
N TRP A 227 13.07 13.17 15.80
CA TRP A 227 13.17 13.97 14.58
C TRP A 227 12.32 15.25 14.61
N ALA A 228 11.23 15.27 15.38
CA ALA A 228 10.45 16.49 15.60
C ALA A 228 11.10 17.45 16.60
N THR A 229 12.11 17.00 17.35
CA THR A 229 12.79 17.82 18.36
C THR A 229 13.79 18.76 17.68
N PRO A 230 13.80 20.07 18.00
CA PRO A 230 14.79 21.00 17.46
C PRO A 230 16.23 20.52 17.70
N ALA A 231 17.11 20.66 16.70
CA ALA A 231 18.48 20.14 16.76
C ALA A 231 19.25 20.62 18.01
N ALA A 232 19.10 21.89 18.39
CA ALA A 232 19.74 22.44 19.58
C ALA A 232 19.31 21.73 20.88
N GLU A 233 18.07 21.26 20.95
CA GLU A 233 17.57 20.50 22.10
C GLU A 233 18.05 19.05 22.06
N VAL A 234 18.13 18.45 20.87
CA VAL A 234 18.77 17.13 20.67
C VAL A 234 20.23 17.16 21.14
N ASP A 235 20.99 18.19 20.78
CA ASP A 235 22.39 18.36 21.19
C ASP A 235 22.53 18.48 22.71
N ARG A 236 21.64 19.24 23.37
CA ARG A 236 21.61 19.34 24.84
C ARG A 236 21.32 18.00 25.50
N LEU A 237 20.34 17.25 25.00
CA LEU A 237 19.99 15.93 25.52
C LEU A 237 21.15 14.95 25.36
N LEU A 238 21.84 14.97 24.20
CA LEU A 238 23.04 14.16 23.99
C LEU A 238 24.16 14.53 24.96
N ALA A 239 24.37 15.82 25.23
CA ALA A 239 25.35 16.28 26.21
C ALA A 239 24.99 15.81 27.64
N LEU A 240 23.71 15.89 28.04
CA LEU A 240 23.24 15.39 29.34
C LEU A 240 23.39 13.88 29.48
N LEU A 241 23.14 13.11 28.40
CA LEU A 241 23.36 11.67 28.39
C LEU A 241 24.84 11.31 28.53
N GLN A 242 25.75 12.07 27.90
CA GLN A 242 27.19 11.86 28.06
C GLN A 242 27.69 12.09 29.48
N LEU A 243 27.06 13.01 30.23
CA LEU A 243 27.41 13.28 31.63
C LEU A 243 26.91 12.20 32.59
N THR A 244 25.90 11.42 32.21
CA THR A 244 25.23 10.44 33.08
C THR A 244 25.53 8.98 32.70
N GLU A 245 25.96 8.72 31.46
CA GLU A 245 26.38 7.38 31.04
C GLU A 245 27.71 6.99 31.73
N PRO A 246 27.79 5.82 32.37
CA PRO A 246 29.05 5.32 32.90
C PRO A 246 30.04 5.11 31.75
N PRO A 247 31.35 5.40 31.95
CA PRO A 247 32.34 5.22 30.91
C PRO A 247 32.28 3.79 30.39
N THR A 248 32.17 3.64 29.06
CA THR A 248 32.20 2.32 28.44
C THR A 248 33.51 1.65 28.85
N PRO A 249 33.49 0.44 29.45
CA PRO A 249 34.71 -0.24 29.84
C PRO A 249 35.57 -0.38 28.59
N ALA A 250 36.83 0.07 28.71
CA ALA A 250 37.78 -0.02 27.61
C ALA A 250 37.79 -1.45 27.07
N PRO A 251 37.81 -1.65 25.74
CA PRO A 251 37.90 -2.99 25.18
C PRO A 251 39.10 -3.68 25.80
N ALA A 252 38.84 -4.83 26.44
CA ALA A 252 39.89 -5.65 27.02
C ALA A 252 40.96 -5.88 25.93
N PRO A 253 42.26 -5.78 26.26
CA PRO A 253 43.31 -6.01 25.28
C PRO A 253 43.04 -7.36 24.61
N ALA A 254 43.01 -7.34 23.26
CA ALA A 254 42.78 -8.53 22.48
C ALA A 254 43.72 -9.64 22.98
N PRO A 255 43.24 -10.89 23.16
CA PRO A 255 44.10 -11.97 23.58
C PRO A 255 45.22 -12.08 22.56
N VAL A 256 46.46 -11.84 23.01
CA VAL A 256 47.67 -12.06 22.22
C VAL A 256 47.55 -13.45 21.62
N SER A 257 47.56 -13.55 20.28
CA SER A 257 47.36 -14.81 19.56
C SER A 257 48.38 -15.84 20.06
N ARG A 258 47.96 -16.69 21.00
CA ARG A 258 48.76 -17.85 21.39
C ARG A 258 48.77 -18.76 20.17
N ARG A 259 49.97 -19.09 19.68
CA ARG A 259 50.12 -20.13 18.65
C ARG A 259 49.35 -21.37 19.14
N PRO A 260 48.42 -21.92 18.33
CA PRO A 260 47.68 -23.10 18.71
C PRO A 260 48.66 -24.21 19.05
N ARG A 261 48.54 -24.78 20.26
CA ARG A 261 49.38 -25.88 20.70
C ARG A 261 48.71 -27.18 20.29
N LEU A 262 49.51 -28.21 20.04
CA LEU A 262 48.99 -29.54 19.67
C LEU A 262 48.01 -30.11 20.71
N SER A 263 48.09 -29.64 21.96
CA SER A 263 47.17 -29.96 23.07
C SER A 263 45.75 -29.41 22.91
N ASP A 264 45.53 -28.48 21.98
CA ASP A 264 44.24 -27.81 21.79
C ASP A 264 43.33 -28.59 20.81
N PHE A 265 43.81 -29.71 20.26
CA PHE A 265 43.09 -30.60 19.36
C PHE A 265 42.98 -32.00 19.98
N PRO A 266 41.82 -32.41 20.51
CA PRO A 266 41.64 -33.73 21.16
C PRO A 266 41.79 -34.92 20.19
N ASP A 267 41.83 -34.67 18.89
CA ASP A 267 41.87 -35.68 17.84
C ASP A 267 43.24 -35.78 17.14
N ALA A 268 44.27 -35.08 17.64
CA ALA A 268 45.59 -35.09 17.05
C ALA A 268 46.36 -36.39 17.40
N VAL A 269 46.58 -37.25 16.39
CA VAL A 269 47.40 -38.46 16.51
C VAL A 269 48.82 -38.17 16.03
N VAL A 270 49.82 -38.42 16.87
CA VAL A 270 51.24 -38.33 16.53
C VAL A 270 51.65 -39.60 15.79
N ILE A 271 52.02 -39.49 14.51
CA ILE A 271 52.60 -40.59 13.75
C ILE A 271 54.12 -40.48 13.86
N GLN A 272 54.72 -41.42 14.57
CA GLN A 272 56.17 -41.55 14.67
C GLN A 272 56.64 -42.47 13.53
N VAL A 273 57.42 -41.91 12.61
CA VAL A 273 58.07 -42.68 11.53
C VAL A 273 59.52 -42.88 11.94
N GLU A 274 59.90 -44.12 12.21
CA GLU A 274 61.30 -44.49 12.43
C GLU A 274 61.96 -44.82 11.08
N ASP A 275 63.04 -44.11 10.75
CA ASP A 275 63.92 -44.49 9.64
C ASP A 275 64.90 -45.57 10.14
N ARG A 276 64.57 -46.82 9.80
CA ARG A 276 65.37 -48.08 9.77
C ARG A 276 66.39 -48.38 10.88
#